data_AF-A0A357LII9-F1
#
_entry.id   AF-A0A357LII9-F1
#
_cell.length_a   1.000
_cell.length_b   1.000
_cell.length_c   1.000
_cell.angle_alpha   90.00
_cell.angle_beta   90.00
_cell.angle_gamma   90.00
#
_symmetry.space_group_name_H-M   'P 1'
#
loop_
_entity.id
_entity.type
_entity.pdbx_description
1 polymer ?
#
loop_
_entity_poly.entity_id
_entity_poly.type
_entity_poly.pdbx_seq_one_letter_code
_entity_poly.pdbx_strand_id
1 'polypeptide(L)' 'IRYMDFWKVVDGKIIDNWVNVDFAHVAAQLGVDLFDGQGWEAYDTGLKPAPRPDKKES' A
#
# COMPACT_ATOMS: atom_id res chain seq x y z
N ILE A 1 3.80 -7.84 -10.00
CA ILE A 1 2.92 -7.48 -8.87
C ILE A 1 3.81 -7.20 -7.68
N ARG A 2 3.55 -6.14 -6.91
CA ARG A 2 4.32 -5.82 -5.72
C ARG A 2 3.78 -6.66 -4.56
N TYR A 3 4.67 -7.28 -3.80
CA TYR A 3 4.30 -8.08 -2.63
C TYR A 3 5.40 -7.99 -1.57
N MET A 4 5.02 -8.33 -0.34
CA MET A 4 5.93 -8.38 0.80
C MET A 4 5.59 -9.60 1.65
N ASP A 5 6.62 -10.22 2.21
CA ASP A 5 6.51 -11.34 3.15
C ASP A 5 6.96 -10.91 4.55
N PHE A 6 6.24 -11.37 5.57
CA PHE A 6 6.62 -11.28 6.98
C PHE A 6 6.67 -12.69 7.55
N TRP A 7 7.87 -13.14 7.88
CA TRP A 7 8.08 -14.48 8.45
C TRP A 7 8.21 -14.42 9.96
N LYS A 8 7.45 -15.27 10.65
CA LYS A 8 7.73 -15.62 12.05
C LYS A 8 8.62 -16.84 12.08
N VAL A 9 9.81 -16.68 12.62
CA VAL A 9 10.78 -17.77 12.80
C VAL A 9 10.86 -18.15 14.27
N VAL A 10 10.69 -19.44 14.57
CA VAL A 10 10.88 -20.04 15.89
C VAL A 10 11.75 -21.28 15.74
N ASP A 11 12.79 -21.40 16.57
CA ASP A 11 13.77 -22.49 16.54
C ASP A 11 14.37 -22.75 15.15
N GLY A 12 14.68 -21.68 14.43
CA GLY A 12 15.26 -21.74 13.08
C GLY A 12 14.29 -22.18 11.98
N LYS A 13 12.99 -22.33 12.28
CA LYS A 13 11.95 -22.69 11.31
C LYS A 13 10.95 -21.56 11.14
N ILE A 14 10.52 -21.33 9.90
CA ILE A 14 9.39 -20.44 9.61
C ILE A 14 8.11 -21.16 10.04
N ILE A 15 7.40 -20.60 11.01
CA ILE A 15 6.13 -21.15 11.51
C ILE A 15 4.92 -20.41 10.97
N ASP A 16 5.08 -19.14 10.56
CA ASP A 16 4.06 -18.32 9.92
C ASP A 16 4.68 -17.48 8.81
N ASN A 17 3.93 -17.31 7.72
CA ASN A 17 4.24 -16.34 6.66
C ASN A 17 3.00 -15.48 6.38
N TRP A 18 3.04 -14.21 6.75
CA TRP A 18 2.03 -13.24 6.34
C TRP A 18 2.49 -12.52 5.09
N VAL A 19 1.66 -12.57 4.05
CA VAL A 19 1.93 -11.95 2.77
C VAL A 19 1.01 -10.74 2.59
N ASN A 20 1.58 -9.61 2.21
CA ASN A 20 0.81 -8.50 1.66
C ASN A 20 1.00 -8.45 0.15
N VAL A 21 -0.11 -8.31 -0.58
CA VAL A 21 -0.13 -8.21 -2.05
C VAL A 21 -0.82 -6.91 -2.43
N ASP A 22 -0.19 -6.16 -3.33
CA ASP A 22 -0.73 -4.90 -3.86
C ASP A 22 -1.86 -5.17 -4.87
N PHE A 23 -3.04 -5.53 -4.35
CA PHE A 23 -4.24 -5.78 -5.15
C PHE A 23 -4.79 -4.52 -5.81
N ALA A 24 -4.56 -3.35 -5.23
CA ALA A 24 -4.93 -2.08 -5.82
C ALA A 24 -4.23 -1.89 -7.18
N HIS A 25 -2.91 -2.11 -7.22
CA HIS A 25 -2.18 -2.01 -8.47
C HIS A 25 -2.60 -3.06 -9.51
N VAL A 26 -2.94 -4.28 -9.07
CA VAL A 26 -3.47 -5.32 -9.97
C VAL A 26 -4.81 -4.91 -10.58
N ALA A 27 -5.74 -4.40 -9.76
CA ALA A 27 -7.04 -3.94 -10.24
C ALA A 27 -6.88 -2.78 -11.25
N ALA A 28 -5.99 -1.83 -10.98
CA ALA A 28 -5.70 -0.73 -11.91
C ALA A 28 -5.17 -1.24 -13.27
N GLN A 29 -4.32 -2.27 -13.30
CA GLN A 29 -3.86 -2.89 -14.55
C GLN A 29 -5.00 -3.53 -15.36
N LEU A 30 -6.04 -3.99 -14.68
CA LEU A 30 -7.26 -4.54 -15.30
C LEU A 30 -8.30 -3.47 -15.63
N GLY A 31 -7.98 -2.18 -15.41
CA GLY A 31 -8.89 -1.06 -15.66
C GLY A 31 -9.97 -0.86 -14.60
N VAL A 32 -9.83 -1.46 -13.41
CA VAL A 32 -10.76 -1.31 -12.29
C VAL A 32 -10.19 -0.33 -11.27
N ASP A 33 -10.93 0.74 -10.98
CA ASP A 33 -10.61 1.66 -9.90
C ASP A 33 -11.31 1.24 -8.60
N LEU A 34 -10.54 0.69 -7.65
CA LEU A 34 -11.06 0.26 -6.35
C LEU A 34 -11.36 1.42 -5.39
N PHE A 35 -10.87 2.62 -5.68
CA PHE A 35 -10.96 3.76 -4.78
C PHE A 35 -11.89 4.86 -5.29
N ASP A 36 -12.59 4.64 -6.42
CA ASP A 36 -13.58 5.57 -6.97
C ASP A 36 -13.04 7.03 -7.12
N GLY A 37 -11.86 7.15 -7.72
CA GLY A 37 -11.14 8.42 -7.92
C GLY A 37 -10.52 9.02 -6.65
N GLN A 38 -10.56 8.30 -5.52
CA GLN A 38 -9.94 8.71 -4.26
C GLN A 38 -8.58 8.04 -4.00
N GLY A 39 -8.02 7.37 -5.01
CA GLY A 39 -6.69 6.78 -4.95
C GLY A 39 -5.58 7.82 -4.73
N TRP A 40 -4.41 7.34 -4.29
CA TRP A 40 -3.25 8.19 -4.01
C TRP A 40 -2.63 8.80 -5.27
N GLU A 41 -2.95 8.25 -6.44
CA GLU A 41 -2.53 8.71 -7.76
C GLU A 41 -2.92 10.17 -8.01
N ALA A 42 -4.02 10.64 -7.38
CA ALA A 42 -4.43 12.04 -7.44
C ALA A 42 -3.41 13.00 -6.81
N TYR A 43 -2.62 12.54 -5.83
CA TYR A 43 -1.55 13.33 -5.23
C TYR A 43 -0.27 13.26 -6.05
N ASP A 44 0.07 12.08 -6.59
CA ASP A 44 1.26 11.86 -7.40
C ASP A 44 1.23 12.64 -8.72
N THR A 45 0.04 12.77 -9.31
CA THR A 45 -0.19 13.54 -10.54
C THR A 45 -0.36 15.05 -10.31
N GLY A 46 -0.38 15.49 -9.05
CA GLY A 46 -0.57 16.90 -8.69
C GLY A 46 -2.02 17.40 -8.79
N LEU A 47 -3.00 16.51 -9.00
CA LEU A 47 -4.44 16.87 -9.01
C LEU A 47 -4.94 17.29 -7.62
N LYS A 48 -4.36 16.74 -6.55
CA LYS A 48 -4.68 17.07 -5.16
C LYS A 48 -3.40 17.35 -4.36
N PRO A 49 -3.40 18.30 -3.41
CA PRO A 49 -2.29 18.49 -2.50
C PRO A 49 -2.24 17.31 -1.50
N ALA A 50 -1.07 16.68 -1.35
CA ALA A 50 -0.88 15.58 -0.41
C ALA A 50 -1.08 16.05 1.05
N PRO A 51 -1.77 15.26 1.91
CA PRO A 51 -1.86 15.57 3.32
C PRO A 51 -0.46 15.60 3.93
N ARG A 52 -0.18 16.64 4.71
CA ARG A 52 1.06 16.75 5.48
C ARG A 52 0.72 16.69 6.96
N PRO A 53 1.59 16.11 7.80
CA PRO A 53 1.42 16.22 9.24
C PRO A 53 1.29 17.70 9.63
N ASP A 54 0.35 18.01 10.52
CA ASP A 54 0.29 19.35 11.12
C ASP A 54 1.61 19.64 11.83
N LYS A 55 2.15 20.85 11.67
CA LYS A 55 3.17 21.37 12.58
C LYS A 55 2.52 21.61 13.95
N LYS A 56 2.26 20.55 14.73
CA LYS A 56 2.02 20.68 16.17
C LYS A 56 3.31 20.36 16.91
N GLU A 57 3.93 21.47 17.33
CA GLU A 57 4.93 21.76 18.37
C GLU A 57 5.82 20.63 18.92
N SER A 58 7.13 20.91 18.91
CA SER A 58 8.07 20.52 19.96
C SER A 58 8.17 21.64 20.98
#